data_AF-A0A7C5JRB4-F1
#
_entry.id   AF-A0A7C5JRB4-F1
#
_cell.length_a   1.000
_cell.length_b   1.000
_cell.length_c   1.000
_cell.angle_alpha   90.00
_cell.angle_beta   90.00
_cell.angle_gamma   90.00
#
_symmetry.space_group_name_H-M   'P 1'
#
loop_
_entity.id
_entity.type
_entity.pdbx_description
1 polymer ?
#
loop_
_entity_poly.entity_id
_entity_poly.type
_entity_poly.pdbx_seq_one_letter_code
_entity_poly.pdbx_strand_id
1 'polypeptide(L)'
;MQIARFLIDEDIARAEDMEFDENGRLVYFGISSKLLDEVIESGTPFMTSGCKGKDGTVACNRPYANSRPGPRMRNYPFPPTKDDIKLIRAQLETGEEVPFEVEIS
;
A
#
# COMPACT_ATOMS: atom_id res chain seq x y z
N MET A 1 5.23 5.45 3.04
CA MET A 1 4.15 5.61 2.05
C MET A 1 4.23 4.49 1.03
N GLN A 2 3.26 3.57 1.02
CA GLN A 2 3.29 2.35 0.18
C GLN A 2 3.02 2.65 -1.31
N ILE A 3 1.95 3.39 -1.60
CA ILE A 3 1.58 3.78 -2.97
C ILE A 3 2.70 4.61 -3.62
N ALA A 4 3.17 5.66 -2.95
CA ALA A 4 4.24 6.51 -3.48
C ALA A 4 5.51 5.72 -3.79
N ARG A 5 5.87 4.77 -2.93
CA ARG A 5 7.02 3.90 -3.16
C ARG A 5 6.82 3.00 -4.37
N PHE A 6 5.65 2.37 -4.49
CA PHE A 6 5.33 1.53 -5.65
C PHE A 6 5.41 2.32 -6.96
N LEU A 7 4.85 3.53 -7.01
CA LEU A 7 4.87 4.37 -8.21
C LEU A 7 6.29 4.75 -8.63
N ILE A 8 7.18 5.01 -7.66
CA ILE A 8 8.59 5.32 -7.91
C ILE A 8 9.36 4.06 -8.33
N ASP A 9 9.17 2.94 -7.62
CA ASP A 9 9.87 1.68 -7.87
C ASP A 9 9.51 1.09 -9.26
N GLU A 10 8.29 1.33 -9.75
CA GLU A 10 7.80 0.90 -11.07
C GLU A 10 7.93 1.97 -12.18
N ASP A 11 8.61 3.10 -11.90
CA ASP A 11 8.81 4.22 -12.84
C ASP A 11 7.50 4.79 -13.43
N ILE A 12 6.40 4.71 -12.66
CA ILE A 12 5.08 5.25 -13.02
C ILE A 12 4.99 6.74 -12.70
N ALA A 13 5.61 7.18 -11.61
CA ALA A 13 5.68 8.59 -11.20
C ALA A 13 6.97 8.87 -10.42
N ARG A 14 7.46 10.11 -10.47
CA ARG A 14 8.63 10.54 -9.71
C ARG A 14 8.22 11.30 -8.45
N ALA A 15 9.13 11.37 -7.48
CA ALA A 15 8.92 12.18 -6.29
C ALA A 15 8.72 13.68 -6.62
N GLU A 16 9.28 14.14 -7.73
CA GLU A 16 9.11 15.50 -8.25
C GLU A 16 7.69 15.80 -8.73
N ASP A 17 6.92 14.77 -9.11
CA ASP A 17 5.53 14.91 -9.58
C ASP A 17 4.52 14.90 -8.41
N MET A 18 4.99 14.68 -7.19
CA MET A 18 4.16 14.56 -5.99
C MET A 18 4.03 15.89 -5.25
N GLU A 19 2.83 16.15 -4.72
CA GLU A 19 2.57 17.37 -3.94
C GLU A 19 2.31 17.03 -2.47
N PHE A 20 2.85 17.87 -1.59
CA PHE A 20 2.73 17.75 -0.15
C PHE A 20 2.09 19.02 0.43
N ASP A 21 1.26 18.86 1.46
CA ASP A 21 0.72 19.99 2.21
C ASP A 21 1.77 20.63 3.13
N GLU A 22 1.39 21.73 3.80
CA GLU A 22 2.26 22.47 4.72
C GLU A 22 2.76 21.63 5.92
N ASN A 23 2.09 20.50 6.21
CA ASN A 23 2.47 19.56 7.27
C ASN A 23 3.33 18.40 6.73
N GLY A 24 3.73 18.44 5.46
CA GLY A 24 4.49 17.39 4.79
C GLY A 24 3.67 16.13 4.48
N ARG A 25 2.33 16.22 4.43
CA ARG A 25 1.46 15.10 4.05
C ARG A 25 1.30 15.07 2.54
N LEU A 26 1.46 13.89 1.96
CA LEU A 26 1.26 13.68 0.53
C LEU A 26 -0.22 13.87 0.17
N VAL A 27 -0.52 14.86 -0.67
CA VAL A 27 -1.88 15.18 -1.13
C VAL A 27 -2.12 14.83 -2.59
N TYR A 28 -1.05 14.67 -3.38
CA TYR A 28 -1.15 14.27 -4.78
C TYR A 28 0.02 13.36 -5.19
N PHE A 29 -0.30 12.28 -5.91
CA PHE A 29 0.67 11.23 -6.29
C PHE A 29 1.34 11.47 -7.66
N GLY A 30 1.03 12.56 -8.36
CA GLY A 30 1.55 12.79 -9.72
C GLY A 30 0.80 12.02 -10.82
N ILE A 31 -0.31 11.35 -10.49
CA ILE A 31 -1.08 10.51 -11.41
C ILE A 31 -2.57 10.84 -11.37
N SER A 32 -3.29 10.49 -12.44
CA SER A 32 -4.75 10.63 -12.48
C SER A 32 -5.46 9.81 -11.39
N SER A 33 -6.62 10.28 -10.93
CA SER A 33 -7.46 9.54 -9.97
C SER A 33 -7.82 8.14 -10.45
N LYS A 34 -8.10 7.98 -11.75
CA LYS A 34 -8.38 6.68 -12.36
C LYS A 34 -7.21 5.69 -12.20
N LEU A 35 -5.99 6.14 -12.49
CA LEU A 35 -4.80 5.29 -12.34
C LEU A 35 -4.52 4.99 -10.87
N LEU A 36 -4.73 5.96 -9.99
CA LEU A 36 -4.61 5.74 -8.54
C LEU A 36 -5.60 4.66 -8.07
N ASP A 37 -6.84 4.69 -8.55
CA ASP A 37 -7.84 3.68 -8.24
C ASP A 37 -7.45 2.28 -8.75
N GLU A 38 -6.93 2.18 -9.97
CA GLU A 38 -6.44 0.93 -10.54
C GLU A 38 -5.27 0.36 -9.73
N VAL A 39 -4.34 1.23 -9.31
CA VAL A 39 -3.19 0.86 -8.47
C VAL A 39 -3.64 0.35 -7.11
N ILE A 40 -4.62 1.01 -6.47
CA ILE A 40 -5.19 0.57 -5.20
C ILE A 40 -5.90 -0.77 -5.37
N GLU A 41 -6.74 -0.92 -6.40
CA GLU A 41 -7.51 -2.14 -6.67
C GLU A 41 -6.60 -3.34 -6.95
N SER A 42 -5.41 -3.12 -7.50
CA SER A 42 -4.44 -4.19 -7.72
C SER A 42 -3.93 -4.84 -6.42
N GLY A 43 -3.98 -4.12 -5.29
CA GLY A 43 -3.40 -4.55 -4.02
C GLY A 43 -1.86 -4.62 -3.98
N THR A 44 -1.20 -4.53 -5.13
CA THR A 44 0.27 -4.67 -5.29
C THR A 44 1.09 -3.74 -4.38
N PRO A 45 0.76 -2.44 -4.25
CA PRO A 45 1.53 -1.53 -3.39
C PRO A 45 1.51 -1.93 -1.91
N PHE A 46 0.50 -2.70 -1.48
CA PHE A 46 0.30 -3.13 -0.11
C PHE A 46 0.89 -4.51 0.16
N MET A 47 1.48 -5.16 -0.85
CA MET A 47 2.17 -6.42 -0.64
C MET A 47 3.53 -6.19 0.02
N THR A 48 3.98 -7.15 0.84
CA THR A 48 5.35 -7.10 1.39
C THR A 48 6.37 -7.23 0.28
N SER A 49 7.21 -6.22 0.07
CA SER A 49 8.38 -6.31 -0.79
C SER A 49 9.57 -6.86 0.00
N GLY A 50 9.85 -8.15 -0.17
CA GLY A 50 11.09 -8.80 0.29
C GLY A 50 12.01 -9.09 -0.89
N CYS A 51 13.21 -9.62 -0.63
CA CYS A 51 14.12 -10.07 -1.68
C CYS A 51 13.39 -11.05 -2.62
N LYS A 52 13.44 -10.80 -3.94
CA LYS A 52 12.92 -11.73 -4.95
C LYS A 52 13.65 -13.07 -4.80
N GLY A 53 12.90 -14.14 -4.61
CA GLY A 53 13.37 -15.51 -4.75
C GLY A 53 13.76 -15.81 -6.20
N LYS A 54 14.42 -16.94 -6.42
CA LYS A 54 14.92 -17.37 -7.74
C LYS A 54 13.80 -17.58 -8.78
N ASP A 55 12.55 -17.65 -8.36
CA ASP A 55 11.34 -17.82 -9.15
C ASP A 55 10.55 -16.50 -9.35
N GLY A 56 11.07 -15.36 -8.85
CA GLY A 56 10.39 -14.08 -8.89
C GLY A 56 9.34 -13.88 -7.79
N THR A 57 9.08 -14.88 -6.94
CA THR A 57 8.23 -14.75 -5.76
C THR A 57 9.04 -14.32 -4.55
N VAL A 58 8.45 -13.55 -3.64
CA VAL A 58 9.18 -12.95 -2.51
C VAL A 58 9.70 -14.03 -1.55
N ALA A 59 11.01 -14.22 -1.48
CA ALA A 59 11.67 -15.21 -0.61
C ALA A 59 11.82 -14.73 0.85
N CYS A 60 11.58 -13.45 1.11
CA CYS A 60 11.71 -12.85 2.44
C CYS A 60 10.34 -12.39 2.93
N ASN A 61 9.65 -13.24 3.69
CA ASN A 61 8.31 -13.03 4.21
C ASN A 61 8.32 -12.74 5.71
N ARG A 62 9.31 -12.00 6.23
CA ARG A 62 9.22 -11.51 7.61
C ARG A 62 8.00 -10.58 7.68
N PRO A 63 6.93 -10.92 8.43
CA PRO A 63 5.85 -9.97 8.65
C PRO A 63 6.50 -8.71 9.23
N TYR A 64 6.06 -7.51 8.81
CA TYR A 64 6.57 -6.22 9.29
C TYR A 64 7.89 -5.68 8.69
N ALA A 65 8.38 -6.18 7.55
CA ALA A 65 9.67 -5.74 6.99
C ALA A 65 9.72 -4.24 6.56
N ASN A 66 8.60 -3.67 6.12
CA ASN A 66 8.50 -2.30 5.58
C ASN A 66 7.55 -1.39 6.41
N SER A 67 7.11 -1.84 7.58
CA SER A 67 6.28 -1.06 8.50
C SER A 67 6.52 -1.52 9.93
N ARG A 68 6.46 -0.60 10.91
CA ARG A 68 6.62 -0.98 12.33
C ARG A 68 5.68 -2.14 12.69
N PRO A 69 6.16 -3.19 13.38
CA PRO A 69 5.32 -4.26 13.87
C PRO A 69 4.18 -3.66 14.68
N GLY A 70 2.95 -4.08 14.38
CA GLY A 70 1.76 -3.65 15.06
C GLY A 70 0.72 -4.76 15.00
N PRO A 71 -0.35 -4.67 15.81
CA PRO A 71 -1.41 -5.67 15.83
C PRO A 71 -2.16 -5.78 14.50
N ARG A 72 -1.94 -4.83 13.57
CA ARG A 72 -2.69 -4.70 12.32
C ARG A 72 -1.78 -4.91 11.10
N MET A 73 -2.27 -5.71 10.15
CA MET A 73 -1.57 -6.01 8.91
C MET A 73 -1.64 -4.80 7.99
N ARG A 74 -0.51 -4.11 7.80
CA ARG A 74 -0.38 -3.07 6.77
C ARG A 74 0.18 -3.62 5.47
N ASN A 75 0.84 -4.78 5.53
CA ASN A 75 1.50 -5.38 4.39
C ASN A 75 1.11 -6.84 4.27
N TYR A 76 0.69 -7.24 3.07
CA TYR A 76 0.17 -8.56 2.79
C TYR A 76 1.27 -9.42 2.14
N PRO A 77 1.60 -10.61 2.70
CA PRO A 77 2.55 -11.52 2.06
C PRO A 77 1.94 -12.27 0.86
N PHE A 78 0.65 -12.04 0.60
CA PHE A 78 -0.14 -12.59 -0.50
C PHE A 78 -0.95 -11.47 -1.18
N PRO A 79 -1.45 -11.66 -2.41
CA PRO A 79 -2.36 -10.72 -3.03
C PRO A 79 -3.57 -10.43 -2.11
N PRO A 80 -3.87 -9.16 -1.80
CA PRO A 80 -5.03 -8.81 -0.99
C PRO A 80 -6.34 -9.31 -1.62
N THR A 81 -7.26 -9.77 -0.78
CA THR A 81 -8.62 -10.10 -1.20
C THR A 81 -9.45 -8.84 -1.41
N LYS A 82 -10.65 -8.96 -1.98
CA LYS A 82 -11.55 -7.80 -2.15
C LYS A 82 -11.92 -7.13 -0.83
N ASP A 83 -12.03 -7.89 0.26
CA ASP A 83 -12.34 -7.32 1.57
C ASP A 83 -11.12 -6.60 2.16
N ASP A 84 -9.91 -7.10 1.90
CA ASP A 84 -8.67 -6.40 2.22
C ASP A 84 -8.56 -5.07 1.45
N ILE A 85 -8.95 -5.03 0.17
CA ILE A 85 -8.98 -3.80 -0.63
C ILE A 85 -9.96 -2.76 -0.04
N LYS A 86 -11.14 -3.19 0.40
CA LYS A 86 -12.09 -2.29 1.10
C LYS A 86 -11.48 -1.71 2.37
N LEU A 87 -10.80 -2.56 3.15
CA LEU A 87 -10.12 -2.14 4.38
C LEU A 87 -9.01 -1.14 4.09
N ILE A 88 -8.19 -1.40 3.06
CA ILE A 88 -7.14 -0.50 2.59
C ILE A 88 -7.73 0.87 2.21
N ARG A 89 -8.84 0.91 1.47
CA ARG A 89 -9.50 2.17 1.09
C ARG A 89 -9.97 2.95 2.32
N ALA A 90 -10.61 2.29 3.27
CA ALA A 90 -11.02 2.93 4.52
C ALA A 90 -9.83 3.52 5.30
N GLN A 91 -8.69 2.82 5.33
CA GLN A 91 -7.46 3.32 5.97
C GLN A 91 -6.87 4.54 5.25
N LEU A 92 -6.94 4.59 3.91
CA LEU A 92 -6.47 5.75 3.13
C LEU A 92 -7.34 6.99 3.35
N GLU A 93 -8.65 6.81 3.50
CA GLU A 93 -9.60 7.91 3.71
C GLU A 93 -9.54 8.48 5.13
N THR A 94 -9.49 7.60 6.13
CA THR A 94 -9.51 8.01 7.54
C THR A 94 -8.13 8.37 8.08
N GLY A 95 -7.07 7.82 7.48
CA GLY A 95 -5.74 7.81 8.08
C GLY A 95 -5.68 7.00 9.40
N GLU A 96 -6.78 6.33 9.77
CA GLU A 96 -6.92 5.57 10.99
C GLU A 96 -6.71 4.09 10.73
N GLU A 97 -6.15 3.40 11.73
CA GLU A 97 -6.00 1.97 11.66
C GLU A 97 -7.28 1.28 12.14
N VAL A 98 -8.13 0.88 11.19
CA VAL A 98 -9.40 0.17 11.49
C VAL A 98 -9.14 -1.17 12.18
N PRO A 99 -9.88 -1.52 13.27
CA PRO A 99 -9.73 -2.80 13.96
C PRO A 99 -10.09 -3.99 13.06
N PHE A 100 -9.38 -5.11 13.23
CA PHE A 100 -9.63 -6.37 12.52
C PHE A 100 -10.96 -7.05 12.94
N GLU A 101 -11.62 -6.57 13.99
CA GLU A 101 -12.83 -7.17 14.59
C GLU A 101 -14.15 -6.74 13.93
N VAL A 102 -14.15 -6.28 12.68
CA VAL A 102 -15.42 -6.14 11.96
C VAL A 102 -15.75 -7.50 11.37
N GLU A 103 -16.56 -8.28 12.10
CA GLU A 103 -17.31 -9.40 11.50
C GLU A 103 -18.07 -8.85 10.29
N ILE A 104 -17.60 -9.20 9.09
CA ILE A 104 -18.39 -9.02 7.87
C ILE A 104 -19.50 -10.05 7.96
N SER A 105 -20.67 -9.61 8.47
CA SER A 105 -21.93 -10.35 8.39
C SER A 105 -22.51 -10.29 6.99
#